data_AF-A0A971X0J4-F1
#
_entry.id   AF-A0A971X0J4-F1
#
_cell.length_a   1.000
_cell.length_b   1.000
_cell.length_c   1.000
_cell.angle_alpha   90.00
_cell.angle_beta   90.00
_cell.angle_gamma   90.00
#
_symmetry.space_group_name_H-M   'P 1'
#
loop_
_entity.id
_entity.type
_entity.pdbx_description
1 polymer ?
#
loop_
_entity_poly.entity_id
_entity_poly.type
_entity_poly.pdbx_seq_one_letter_code
_entity_poly.pdbx_strand_id
1 'polypeptide(L)'
;MINKHETPMPSASQNKLILAHIEFNTELLPGWRTRKEQRKKEDYKNLRKAISIFQQHLPEMCTEKPVSTRFTEVWPCIDNALQTALGNSSNYHHAYNFISYAIENGNESGLWQLDVPTPWNTIRRIKPTRNNAWHKRSTVMLEAEKHWRAELNPTADTEELFILFLTCSLLYGGLPHTHLWPALARSIMQNKPLQGGAPTLFLSLKTEPSENYPSNFYCPAQDQGEDQPTCLINHFLDPTSLAVLSQLLRTKPDEWRPNHIDDSSLFINHYRAKVASQLDIKISRTLFRDGAAAVTENQTGVNLPQILVEYITGRKLSASLPLCYWKRLYTKQIYRCSSESINLIQTASNAKKRPVKRLKSKPSTIVNKLKKILRKDLARHESRAVIINAVKQLITPDLDASEDLLC
;
A
#
# COMPACT_ATOMS: atom_id res chain seq x y z
N MET A 1 38.74 -59.03 -45.21
CA MET A 1 37.72 -58.09 -45.72
C MET A 1 36.44 -58.30 -44.91
N ILE A 2 36.26 -57.58 -43.81
CA ILE A 2 34.99 -57.45 -43.07
C ILE A 2 34.97 -56.05 -42.44
N ASN A 3 33.82 -55.39 -42.59
CA ASN A 3 33.48 -54.01 -42.25
C ASN A 3 33.87 -53.55 -40.84
N LYS A 4 34.46 -52.36 -40.74
CA LYS A 4 34.40 -51.52 -39.53
C LYS A 4 33.40 -50.40 -39.79
N HIS A 5 32.26 -50.48 -39.09
CA HIS A 5 31.29 -49.40 -38.98
C HIS A 5 31.96 -48.15 -38.38
N GLU A 6 31.90 -47.04 -39.12
CA GLU A 6 32.04 -45.70 -38.56
C GLU A 6 30.87 -45.44 -37.62
N THR A 7 31.15 -45.23 -36.34
CA THR A 7 30.21 -44.60 -35.41
C THR A 7 30.35 -43.08 -35.51
N PRO A 8 29.26 -42.33 -35.73
CA PRO A 8 29.32 -40.88 -35.82
C PRO A 8 29.59 -40.28 -34.43
N MET A 9 30.38 -39.20 -34.41
CA MET A 9 30.62 -38.38 -33.21
C MET A 9 29.29 -38.02 -32.54
N PRO A 10 29.16 -38.19 -31.21
CA PRO A 10 27.95 -37.79 -30.50
C PRO A 10 27.76 -36.29 -30.63
N SER A 11 26.56 -35.92 -31.06
CA SER A 11 26.12 -34.57 -31.38
C SER A 11 26.34 -33.59 -30.22
N ALA A 12 26.67 -32.34 -30.56
CA ALA A 12 26.86 -31.20 -29.66
C ALA A 12 25.56 -30.71 -28.95
N SER A 13 24.64 -31.62 -28.60
CA SER A 13 23.31 -31.30 -28.06
C SER A 13 23.12 -31.61 -26.57
N GLN A 14 24.13 -32.16 -25.88
CA GLN A 14 24.02 -32.58 -24.47
C GLN A 14 24.59 -31.59 -23.43
N ASN A 15 25.19 -30.46 -23.84
CA ASN A 15 25.65 -29.40 -22.93
C ASN A 15 24.53 -28.44 -22.45
N LYS A 16 23.27 -28.87 -22.50
CA LYS A 16 22.09 -28.01 -22.27
C LYS A 16 21.75 -27.73 -20.81
N LEU A 17 22.47 -28.27 -19.84
CA LEU A 17 22.06 -28.15 -18.45
C LEU A 17 22.46 -26.84 -17.74
N ILE A 18 23.25 -25.92 -18.34
CA ILE A 18 23.67 -24.72 -17.58
C ILE A 18 23.57 -23.36 -18.29
N LEU A 19 23.56 -23.23 -19.62
CA LEU A 19 23.48 -21.88 -20.23
C LEU A 19 22.66 -21.86 -21.54
N ALA A 20 21.47 -21.27 -21.48
CA ALA A 20 20.80 -20.78 -22.69
C ALA A 20 21.63 -19.62 -23.27
N HIS A 21 22.02 -19.75 -24.55
CA HIS A 21 22.66 -18.70 -25.34
C HIS A 21 21.76 -17.45 -25.40
N ILE A 22 22.28 -16.31 -24.93
CA ILE A 22 21.70 -14.98 -25.17
C ILE A 22 22.75 -14.18 -25.93
N GLU A 23 22.49 -13.95 -27.22
CA GLU A 23 23.28 -13.02 -28.03
C GLU A 23 22.95 -11.57 -27.65
N PHE A 24 23.98 -10.73 -27.57
CA PHE A 24 23.84 -9.32 -27.21
C PHE A 24 24.01 -8.45 -28.45
N ASN A 25 22.94 -7.73 -28.79
CA ASN A 25 22.97 -6.73 -29.85
C ASN A 25 23.80 -5.52 -29.39
N THR A 26 24.73 -5.06 -30.23
CA THR A 26 25.69 -4.00 -29.93
C THR A 26 25.30 -2.70 -30.63
N GLU A 27 24.13 -2.16 -30.31
CA GLU A 27 23.78 -0.79 -30.71
C GLU A 27 24.05 0.19 -29.55
N LEU A 28 24.46 1.41 -29.91
CA LEU A 28 24.76 2.50 -28.98
C LEU A 28 23.51 2.90 -28.20
N LEU A 29 23.44 2.48 -26.93
CA LEU A 29 22.30 2.71 -26.05
C LEU A 29 22.55 3.83 -25.01
N PRO A 30 21.50 4.57 -24.60
CA PRO A 30 21.57 5.63 -23.59
C PRO A 30 22.20 5.17 -22.28
N GLY A 31 22.93 6.06 -21.58
CA GLY A 31 23.79 5.78 -20.42
C GLY A 31 23.20 4.96 -19.25
N TRP A 32 21.87 4.90 -19.08
CA TRP A 32 21.22 4.04 -18.07
C TRP A 32 20.98 2.61 -18.57
N ARG A 33 20.77 2.42 -19.88
CA ARG A 33 20.69 1.11 -20.54
C ARG A 33 22.08 0.49 -20.66
N THR A 34 23.09 1.28 -21.01
CA THR A 34 24.50 0.85 -21.03
C THR A 34 24.96 0.36 -19.65
N ARG A 35 24.63 1.09 -18.57
CA ARG A 35 24.91 0.63 -17.19
C ARG A 35 24.16 -0.65 -16.82
N LYS A 36 22.91 -0.81 -17.27
CA LYS A 36 22.13 -2.03 -17.05
C LYS A 36 22.70 -3.22 -17.81
N GLU A 37 23.18 -3.00 -19.02
CA GLU A 37 23.80 -4.01 -19.87
C GLU A 37 25.21 -4.39 -19.42
N GLN A 38 26.02 -3.41 -18.98
CA GLN A 38 27.31 -3.68 -18.34
C GLN A 38 27.13 -4.55 -17.11
N ARG A 39 26.15 -4.24 -16.24
CA ARG A 39 25.83 -5.10 -15.09
C ARG A 39 25.44 -6.51 -15.53
N LYS A 40 24.59 -6.66 -16.56
CA LYS A 40 24.26 -7.99 -17.11
C LYS A 40 25.50 -8.74 -17.63
N LYS A 41 26.42 -8.06 -18.33
CA LYS A 41 27.67 -8.65 -18.82
C LYS A 41 28.58 -9.08 -17.67
N GLU A 42 28.69 -8.27 -16.64
CA GLU A 42 29.43 -8.57 -15.41
C GLU A 42 28.80 -9.76 -14.66
N ASP A 43 27.48 -9.75 -14.46
CA ASP A 43 26.72 -10.84 -13.85
C ASP A 43 26.98 -12.15 -14.60
N TYR A 44 26.90 -12.13 -15.92
CA TYR A 44 27.15 -13.30 -16.76
C TYR A 44 28.60 -13.82 -16.64
N LYS A 45 29.59 -12.91 -16.63
CA LYS A 45 30.99 -13.27 -16.42
C LYS A 45 31.20 -13.92 -15.05
N ASN A 46 30.54 -13.41 -14.01
CA ASN A 46 30.60 -13.95 -12.67
C ASN A 46 29.95 -15.34 -12.57
N LEU A 47 28.78 -15.54 -13.19
CA LEU A 47 28.12 -16.84 -13.26
C LEU A 47 28.97 -17.87 -14.01
N ARG A 48 29.58 -17.51 -15.15
CA ARG A 48 30.51 -18.41 -15.86
C ARG A 48 31.68 -18.84 -14.99
N LYS A 49 32.28 -17.91 -14.23
CA LYS A 49 33.35 -18.23 -13.28
C LYS A 49 32.86 -19.20 -12.19
N ALA A 50 31.68 -18.95 -11.64
CA ALA A 50 31.10 -19.80 -10.61
C ALA A 50 30.84 -21.23 -11.11
N ILE A 51 30.30 -21.36 -12.32
CA ILE A 51 30.11 -22.65 -12.98
C ILE A 51 31.45 -23.36 -13.23
N SER A 52 32.46 -22.62 -13.68
CA SER A 52 33.80 -23.18 -13.89
C SER A 52 34.41 -23.72 -12.59
N ILE A 53 34.23 -23.01 -11.47
CA ILE A 53 34.67 -23.46 -10.15
C ILE A 53 33.92 -24.73 -9.75
N PHE A 54 32.60 -24.75 -9.92
CA PHE A 54 31.78 -25.92 -9.63
C PHE A 54 32.23 -27.14 -10.45
N GLN A 55 32.44 -26.97 -11.76
CA GLN A 55 32.92 -28.03 -12.67
C GLN A 55 34.32 -28.52 -12.36
N GLN A 56 35.21 -27.64 -11.88
CA GLN A 56 36.57 -28.02 -11.49
C GLN A 56 36.58 -28.94 -10.27
N HIS A 57 35.66 -28.72 -9.33
CA HIS A 57 35.60 -29.48 -8.08
C HIS A 57 34.66 -30.70 -8.13
N LEU A 58 33.59 -30.64 -8.93
CA LEU A 58 32.61 -31.71 -9.11
C LEU A 58 32.29 -31.97 -10.60
N PRO A 59 33.29 -32.37 -11.42
CA PRO A 59 33.06 -32.67 -12.83
C PRO A 59 32.06 -33.83 -13.03
N GLU A 60 32.05 -34.80 -12.11
CA GLU A 60 31.15 -35.97 -12.13
C GLU A 60 29.66 -35.61 -12.12
N MET A 61 29.30 -34.46 -11.56
CA MET A 61 27.92 -33.97 -11.52
C MET A 61 27.44 -33.36 -12.84
N CYS A 62 28.35 -33.12 -13.79
CA CYS A 62 28.05 -32.52 -15.09
C CYS A 62 27.99 -33.55 -16.22
N THR A 63 28.02 -34.85 -15.90
CA THR A 63 27.94 -35.95 -16.87
C THR A 63 26.48 -36.37 -17.14
N GLU A 64 26.23 -37.13 -18.20
CA GLU A 64 24.87 -37.61 -18.55
C GLU A 64 24.18 -38.40 -17.42
N LYS A 65 24.98 -39.10 -16.60
CA LYS A 65 24.52 -39.79 -15.40
C LYS A 65 25.28 -39.23 -14.20
N PRO A 66 24.76 -38.17 -13.58
CA PRO A 66 25.50 -37.44 -12.56
C PRO A 66 25.72 -38.31 -11.32
N VAL A 67 26.95 -38.24 -10.78
CA VAL A 67 27.31 -38.89 -9.51
C VAL A 67 27.44 -37.82 -8.43
N SER A 68 26.67 -37.96 -7.36
CA SER A 68 26.52 -36.92 -6.32
C SER A 68 27.17 -37.26 -4.97
N THR A 69 27.86 -38.41 -4.86
CA THR A 69 28.33 -38.98 -3.58
C THR A 69 29.30 -38.10 -2.80
N ARG A 70 30.09 -37.26 -3.48
CA ARG A 70 31.10 -36.39 -2.87
C ARG A 70 30.63 -34.96 -2.62
N PHE A 71 29.39 -34.64 -2.98
CA PHE A 71 28.89 -33.27 -2.95
C PHE A 71 29.04 -32.62 -1.57
N THR A 72 28.58 -33.30 -0.52
CA THR A 72 28.61 -32.78 0.87
C THR A 72 30.02 -32.53 1.37
N GLU A 73 30.99 -33.36 0.96
CA GLU A 73 32.40 -33.22 1.36
C GLU A 73 33.09 -32.08 0.59
N VAL A 74 32.77 -31.90 -0.69
CA VAL A 74 33.46 -30.96 -1.59
C VAL A 74 32.82 -29.57 -1.57
N TRP A 75 31.54 -29.44 -1.20
CA TRP A 75 30.82 -28.17 -1.17
C TRP A 75 31.54 -27.06 -0.36
N PRO A 76 32.09 -27.30 0.85
CA PRO A 76 32.84 -26.28 1.58
C PRO A 76 34.08 -25.75 0.83
N CYS A 77 34.70 -26.58 -0.02
CA CYS A 77 35.82 -26.15 -0.87
C CYS A 77 35.34 -25.25 -2.01
N ILE A 78 34.20 -25.61 -2.63
CA ILE A 78 33.56 -24.80 -3.67
C ILE A 78 33.14 -23.44 -3.11
N ASP A 79 32.54 -23.42 -1.91
CA ASP A 79 32.08 -22.19 -1.27
C ASP A 79 33.25 -21.20 -1.03
N ASN A 80 34.35 -21.70 -0.45
CA ASN A 80 35.57 -20.92 -0.28
C ASN A 80 36.16 -20.44 -1.63
N ALA A 81 36.14 -21.29 -2.67
CA ALA A 81 36.63 -20.92 -4.00
C ALA A 81 35.74 -19.84 -4.65
N LEU A 82 34.42 -19.89 -4.45
CA LEU A 82 33.50 -18.85 -4.92
C LEU A 82 33.75 -17.52 -4.20
N GLN A 83 33.99 -17.55 -2.88
CA GLN A 83 34.23 -16.36 -2.08
C GLN A 83 35.54 -15.67 -2.49
N THR A 84 36.60 -16.44 -2.71
CA THR A 84 37.91 -15.91 -3.14
C THR A 84 37.89 -15.38 -4.58
N ALA A 85 37.23 -16.09 -5.50
CA ALA A 85 37.27 -15.77 -6.94
C ALA A 85 36.34 -14.62 -7.38
N LEU A 86 35.24 -14.38 -6.64
CA LEU A 86 34.20 -13.42 -7.05
C LEU A 86 34.37 -12.03 -6.43
N GLY A 87 35.30 -11.87 -5.48
CA GLY A 87 35.84 -10.60 -4.94
C GLY A 87 34.87 -9.71 -4.15
N ASN A 88 33.66 -9.51 -4.65
CA ASN A 88 32.59 -8.75 -4.02
C ASN A 88 31.53 -9.70 -3.45
N SER A 89 31.14 -9.47 -2.20
CA SER A 89 30.06 -10.20 -1.50
C SER A 89 28.76 -10.25 -2.32
N SER A 90 28.40 -9.18 -3.04
CA SER A 90 27.19 -9.19 -3.88
C SER A 90 27.30 -10.19 -5.05
N ASN A 91 28.48 -10.31 -5.67
CA ASN A 91 28.71 -11.21 -6.80
C ASN A 91 28.77 -12.66 -6.31
N TYR A 92 29.43 -12.87 -5.18
CA TYR A 92 29.48 -14.16 -4.48
C TYR A 92 28.07 -14.64 -4.09
N HIS A 93 27.26 -13.84 -3.38
CA HIS A 93 25.89 -14.23 -3.01
C HIS A 93 25.02 -14.54 -4.23
N HIS A 94 25.16 -13.75 -5.31
CA HIS A 94 24.39 -13.98 -6.52
C HIS A 94 24.76 -15.31 -7.19
N ALA A 95 26.06 -15.60 -7.31
CA ALA A 95 26.55 -16.85 -7.89
C ALA A 95 26.25 -18.08 -7.01
N TYR A 96 26.43 -17.94 -5.69
CA TYR A 96 26.07 -18.97 -4.72
C TYR A 96 24.59 -19.32 -4.84
N ASN A 97 23.69 -18.32 -4.82
CA ASN A 97 22.26 -18.55 -4.96
C ASN A 97 21.92 -19.19 -6.31
N PHE A 98 22.58 -18.77 -7.39
CA PHE A 98 22.40 -19.39 -8.70
C PHE A 98 22.70 -20.90 -8.67
N ILE A 99 23.80 -21.30 -8.02
CA ILE A 99 24.14 -22.73 -7.87
C ILE A 99 23.12 -23.45 -6.98
N SER A 100 22.71 -22.86 -5.84
CA SER A 100 21.66 -23.43 -4.99
C SER A 100 20.36 -23.68 -5.76
N TYR A 101 19.89 -22.70 -6.55
CA TYR A 101 18.69 -22.85 -7.38
C TYR A 101 18.87 -23.89 -8.48
N ALA A 102 20.06 -24.01 -9.06
CA ALA A 102 20.35 -25.04 -10.05
C ALA A 102 20.26 -26.45 -9.43
N ILE A 103 20.79 -26.63 -8.22
CA ILE A 103 20.71 -27.91 -7.47
C ILE A 103 19.26 -28.22 -7.09
N GLU A 104 18.51 -27.24 -6.60
CA GLU A 104 17.09 -27.37 -6.29
C GLU A 104 16.27 -27.85 -7.51
N ASN A 105 16.43 -27.17 -8.65
CA ASN A 105 15.78 -27.57 -9.91
C ASN A 105 16.19 -28.98 -10.37
N GLY A 106 17.47 -29.35 -10.17
CA GLY A 106 17.97 -30.68 -10.50
C GLY A 106 17.39 -31.77 -9.59
N ASN A 107 17.21 -31.49 -8.30
CA ASN A 107 16.51 -32.36 -7.37
C ASN A 107 15.03 -32.55 -7.75
N GLU A 108 14.33 -31.46 -8.07
CA GLU A 108 12.93 -31.51 -8.52
C GLU A 108 12.75 -32.32 -9.81
N SER A 109 13.74 -32.25 -10.70
CA SER A 109 13.77 -32.99 -11.96
C SER A 109 14.21 -34.45 -11.80
N GLY A 110 14.53 -34.89 -10.58
CA GLY A 110 15.01 -36.24 -10.28
C GLY A 110 16.43 -36.54 -10.76
N LEU A 111 17.21 -35.51 -11.15
CA LEU A 111 18.61 -35.66 -11.57
C LEU A 111 19.53 -35.94 -10.38
N TRP A 112 19.22 -35.34 -9.23
CA TRP A 112 19.99 -35.42 -8.01
C TRP A 112 19.08 -35.67 -6.79
N GLN A 113 19.69 -36.07 -5.69
CA GLN A 113 19.07 -36.08 -4.37
C GLN A 113 20.06 -35.50 -3.38
N LEU A 114 20.22 -34.19 -3.43
CA LEU A 114 21.22 -33.43 -2.68
C LEU A 114 20.60 -32.50 -1.65
N ASP A 115 21.32 -32.28 -0.56
CA ASP A 115 21.00 -31.21 0.38
C ASP A 115 21.32 -29.85 -0.26
N VAL A 116 20.27 -29.07 -0.55
CA VAL A 116 20.42 -27.77 -1.20
C VAL A 116 21.10 -26.78 -0.24
N PRO A 117 22.21 -26.14 -0.64
CA PRO A 117 22.88 -25.12 0.18
C PRO A 117 21.95 -23.94 0.44
N THR A 118 21.85 -23.50 1.71
CA THR A 118 20.90 -22.45 2.12
C THR A 118 21.15 -21.15 1.36
N PRO A 119 20.18 -20.63 0.58
CA PRO A 119 20.39 -19.43 -0.23
C PRO A 119 20.48 -18.17 0.65
N TRP A 120 21.32 -17.24 0.21
CA TRP A 120 21.44 -15.91 0.80
C TRP A 120 20.19 -15.08 0.52
N ASN A 121 19.40 -14.84 1.57
CA ASN A 121 18.24 -13.97 1.48
C ASN A 121 18.63 -12.51 1.69
N THR A 122 18.53 -11.70 0.64
CA THR A 122 18.68 -10.24 0.77
C THR A 122 17.34 -9.62 1.14
N ILE A 123 17.24 -9.11 2.38
CA ILE A 123 16.09 -8.30 2.78
C ILE A 123 16.13 -6.99 2.00
N ARG A 124 15.34 -6.91 0.93
CA ARG A 124 15.21 -5.68 0.16
C ARG A 124 14.43 -4.66 0.99
N ARG A 125 15.04 -3.50 1.23
CA ARG A 125 14.32 -2.36 1.80
C ARG A 125 13.14 -2.04 0.88
N ILE A 126 11.96 -1.90 1.49
CA ILE A 126 10.77 -1.41 0.79
C ILE A 126 11.13 -0.02 0.25
N LYS A 127 11.02 0.18 -1.07
CA LYS A 127 11.33 1.47 -1.71
C LYS A 127 10.49 2.57 -1.05
N PRO A 128 11.04 3.76 -0.73
CA PRO A 128 10.23 4.83 -0.17
C PRO A 128 9.12 5.27 -1.13
N THR A 129 7.99 5.72 -0.57
CA THR A 129 6.85 6.24 -1.35
C THR A 129 7.25 7.54 -2.07
N ARG A 130 8.02 8.38 -1.37
CA ARG A 130 8.64 9.59 -1.92
C ARG A 130 9.89 9.22 -2.72
N ASN A 131 9.73 9.12 -4.03
CA ASN A 131 10.81 8.91 -5.00
C ASN A 131 10.69 9.92 -6.15
N ASN A 132 11.64 9.91 -7.09
CA ASN A 132 11.60 10.85 -8.22
C ASN A 132 10.31 10.76 -9.04
N ALA A 133 9.67 9.59 -9.12
CA ALA A 133 8.42 9.43 -9.85
C ALA A 133 7.26 10.08 -9.08
N TRP A 134 7.22 9.95 -7.75
CA TRP A 134 6.31 10.69 -6.88
C TRP A 134 6.47 12.19 -7.09
N HIS A 135 7.70 12.71 -6.95
CA HIS A 135 7.97 14.15 -7.07
C HIS A 135 7.52 14.72 -8.43
N LYS A 136 7.79 14.02 -9.53
CA LYS A 136 7.30 14.43 -10.86
C LYS A 136 5.77 14.50 -10.93
N ARG A 137 5.07 13.48 -10.42
CA ARG A 137 3.60 13.45 -10.39
C ARG A 137 3.01 14.53 -9.49
N SER A 138 3.60 14.75 -8.33
CA SER A 138 3.19 15.79 -7.38
C SER A 138 3.34 17.18 -7.99
N THR A 139 4.45 17.45 -8.68
CA THR A 139 4.71 18.75 -9.31
C THR A 139 3.67 19.06 -10.39
N VAL A 140 3.40 18.09 -11.27
CA VAL A 140 2.36 18.23 -12.32
C VAL A 140 0.98 18.53 -11.72
N MET A 141 0.59 17.81 -10.66
CA MET A 141 -0.73 18.04 -10.04
C MET A 141 -0.81 19.39 -9.30
N LEU A 142 0.28 19.81 -8.64
CA LEU A 142 0.32 21.10 -7.93
C LEU A 142 0.27 22.28 -8.90
N GLU A 143 0.94 22.19 -10.04
CA GLU A 143 0.88 23.21 -11.10
C GLU A 143 -0.52 23.27 -11.72
N ALA A 144 -1.11 22.11 -12.01
CA ALA A 144 -2.47 22.00 -12.52
C ALA A 144 -3.51 22.59 -11.54
N GLU A 145 -3.44 22.25 -10.25
CA GLU A 145 -4.33 22.80 -9.22
C GLU A 145 -4.20 24.32 -9.14
N LYS A 146 -2.97 24.86 -9.15
CA LYS A 146 -2.74 26.30 -9.07
C LYS A 146 -3.32 27.03 -10.28
N HIS A 147 -3.13 26.50 -11.48
CA HIS A 147 -3.64 27.09 -12.71
C HIS A 147 -5.17 27.02 -12.77
N TRP A 148 -5.73 25.82 -12.59
CA TRP A 148 -7.17 25.60 -12.53
C TRP A 148 -7.87 26.48 -11.51
N ARG A 149 -7.30 26.63 -10.31
CA ARG A 149 -7.87 27.48 -9.26
C ARG A 149 -7.87 28.96 -9.64
N ALA A 150 -6.88 29.42 -10.39
CA ALA A 150 -6.80 30.81 -10.85
C ALA A 150 -7.85 31.12 -11.94
N GLU A 151 -8.26 30.12 -12.71
CA GLU A 151 -9.22 30.24 -13.81
C GLU A 151 -10.64 29.82 -13.42
N LEU A 152 -10.86 29.49 -12.14
CA LEU A 152 -12.15 29.01 -11.66
C LEU A 152 -13.22 30.10 -11.77
N ASN A 153 -14.23 29.87 -12.61
CA ASN A 153 -15.37 30.76 -12.76
C ASN A 153 -16.61 30.19 -12.05
N PRO A 154 -17.49 31.05 -11.48
CA PRO A 154 -18.77 30.61 -10.95
C PRO A 154 -19.61 29.94 -12.04
N THR A 155 -20.16 28.77 -11.74
CA THR A 155 -21.10 28.07 -12.62
C THR A 155 -22.38 27.74 -11.86
N ALA A 156 -23.50 27.74 -12.58
CA ALA A 156 -24.80 27.25 -12.10
C ALA A 156 -25.19 25.94 -12.78
N ASP A 157 -24.41 25.46 -13.75
CA ASP A 157 -24.67 24.18 -14.40
C ASP A 157 -24.47 23.03 -13.41
N THR A 158 -25.46 22.15 -13.32
CA THR A 158 -25.47 21.08 -12.30
C THR A 158 -24.39 20.02 -12.57
N GLU A 159 -24.12 19.71 -13.84
CA GLU A 159 -23.10 18.74 -14.23
C GLU A 159 -21.70 19.30 -13.98
N GLU A 160 -21.47 20.57 -14.33
CA GLU A 160 -20.21 21.26 -14.02
C GLU A 160 -19.98 21.39 -12.51
N LEU A 161 -21.02 21.69 -11.72
CA LEU A 161 -20.93 21.70 -10.26
C LEU A 161 -20.60 20.32 -9.69
N PHE A 162 -21.13 19.25 -10.30
CA PHE A 162 -20.80 17.89 -9.88
C PHE A 162 -19.35 17.53 -10.22
N ILE A 163 -18.87 17.88 -11.42
CA ILE A 163 -17.46 17.70 -11.81
C ILE A 163 -16.55 18.50 -10.87
N LEU A 164 -16.91 19.76 -10.58
CA LEU A 164 -16.21 20.61 -9.63
C LEU A 164 -16.17 19.99 -8.22
N PHE A 165 -17.28 19.39 -7.77
CA PHE A 165 -17.34 18.68 -6.49
C PHE A 165 -16.39 17.48 -6.45
N LEU A 166 -16.32 16.68 -7.53
CA LEU A 166 -15.38 15.57 -7.64
C LEU A 166 -13.92 16.07 -7.63
N THR A 167 -13.63 17.16 -8.36
CA THR A 167 -12.30 17.79 -8.41
C THR A 167 -11.87 18.29 -7.02
N CYS A 168 -12.75 19.00 -6.30
CA CYS A 168 -12.48 19.44 -4.92
C CYS A 168 -12.31 18.27 -3.95
N SER A 169 -13.18 17.25 -4.03
CA SER A 169 -13.11 16.07 -3.16
C SER A 169 -11.81 15.29 -3.36
N LEU A 170 -11.31 15.26 -4.60
CA LEU A 170 -10.01 14.70 -4.95
C LEU A 170 -8.86 15.54 -4.36
N LEU A 171 -8.81 16.84 -4.67
CA LEU A 171 -7.66 17.71 -4.37
C LEU A 171 -7.55 18.09 -2.89
N TYR A 172 -8.70 18.40 -2.28
CA TYR A 172 -8.78 18.94 -0.93
C TYR A 172 -9.41 17.98 0.07
N GLY A 173 -10.40 17.19 -0.37
CA GLY A 173 -11.12 16.23 0.48
C GLY A 173 -10.36 14.91 0.72
N GLY A 174 -9.27 14.66 0.00
CA GLY A 174 -8.48 13.44 0.14
C GLY A 174 -9.20 12.18 -0.33
N LEU A 175 -10.00 12.25 -1.39
CA LEU A 175 -10.64 11.11 -2.06
C LEU A 175 -9.97 10.75 -3.41
N PRO A 176 -8.71 10.25 -3.40
CA PRO A 176 -7.98 9.89 -4.62
C PRO A 176 -8.52 8.63 -5.32
N HIS A 177 -9.30 7.84 -4.60
CA HIS A 177 -9.74 6.53 -5.04
C HIS A 177 -10.98 6.65 -5.93
N THR A 178 -10.76 6.75 -7.24
CA THR A 178 -11.85 6.99 -8.21
C THR A 178 -12.93 5.91 -8.22
N HIS A 179 -12.63 4.70 -7.75
CA HIS A 179 -13.64 3.63 -7.61
C HIS A 179 -14.69 3.93 -6.53
N LEU A 180 -14.43 4.90 -5.64
CA LEU A 180 -15.40 5.38 -4.64
C LEU A 180 -16.32 6.46 -5.19
N TRP A 181 -16.04 7.02 -6.37
CA TRP A 181 -16.85 8.11 -6.94
C TRP A 181 -18.30 7.70 -7.26
N PRO A 182 -18.61 6.48 -7.75
CA PRO A 182 -20.00 6.04 -7.89
C PRO A 182 -20.73 5.99 -6.54
N ALA A 183 -20.07 5.57 -5.47
CA ALA A 183 -20.66 5.56 -4.13
C ALA A 183 -20.86 6.98 -3.58
N LEU A 184 -19.94 7.90 -3.87
CA LEU A 184 -20.07 9.33 -3.56
C LEU A 184 -21.28 9.94 -4.28
N ALA A 185 -21.41 9.67 -5.58
CA ALA A 185 -22.53 10.10 -6.39
C ALA A 185 -23.88 9.57 -5.85
N ARG A 186 -23.96 8.28 -5.53
CA ARG A 186 -25.15 7.70 -4.89
C ARG A 186 -25.43 8.31 -3.53
N SER A 187 -24.40 8.64 -2.75
CA SER A 187 -24.58 9.26 -1.43
C SER A 187 -25.20 10.64 -1.53
N ILE A 188 -24.77 11.50 -2.48
CA ILE A 188 -25.31 12.87 -2.63
C ILE A 188 -26.75 12.89 -3.18
N MET A 189 -27.19 11.82 -3.84
CA MET A 189 -28.56 11.67 -4.34
C MET A 189 -29.56 11.31 -3.24
N GLN A 190 -29.10 10.89 -2.07
CA GLN A 190 -29.98 10.57 -0.95
C GLN A 190 -30.60 11.83 -0.34
N ASN A 191 -31.80 11.69 0.22
CA ASN A 191 -32.41 12.75 1.00
C ASN A 191 -31.57 13.00 2.27
N LYS A 192 -31.11 14.25 2.47
CA LYS A 192 -30.17 14.65 3.55
C LYS A 192 -28.89 13.80 3.56
N PRO A 193 -27.99 14.00 2.57
CA PRO A 193 -26.84 13.12 2.38
C PRO A 193 -25.75 13.28 3.45
N LEU A 194 -25.67 14.45 4.08
CA LEU A 194 -24.66 14.79 5.07
C LEU A 194 -24.95 14.17 6.44
N GLN A 195 -23.92 13.56 7.02
CA GLN A 195 -23.95 12.96 8.36
C GLN A 195 -22.94 13.66 9.27
N GLY A 196 -23.16 13.56 10.59
CA GLY A 196 -22.34 14.20 11.61
C GLY A 196 -22.88 15.54 12.08
N GLY A 197 -22.06 16.26 12.84
CA GLY A 197 -22.34 17.60 13.37
C GLY A 197 -21.10 18.49 13.28
N ALA A 198 -21.29 19.81 13.33
CA ALA A 198 -20.17 20.76 13.27
C ALA A 198 -19.16 20.46 14.41
N PRO A 199 -17.84 20.37 14.13
CA PRO A 199 -17.16 20.77 12.90
C PRO A 199 -16.88 19.63 11.90
N THR A 200 -17.43 18.43 12.10
CA THR A 200 -17.10 17.22 11.31
C THR A 200 -18.33 16.70 10.57
N LEU A 201 -18.51 17.18 9.34
CA LEU A 201 -19.50 16.67 8.39
C LEU A 201 -18.84 15.66 7.44
N PHE A 202 -19.58 14.59 7.12
CA PHE A 202 -19.09 13.55 6.23
C PHE A 202 -20.21 12.93 5.39
N LEU A 203 -19.81 12.28 4.30
CA LEU A 203 -20.65 11.42 3.47
C LEU A 203 -20.30 9.95 3.74
N SER A 204 -21.32 9.12 3.83
CA SER A 204 -21.17 7.67 4.04
C SER A 204 -21.19 6.95 2.70
N LEU A 205 -20.02 6.50 2.26
CA LEU A 205 -19.83 5.80 0.99
C LEU A 205 -19.99 4.30 1.21
N LYS A 206 -21.03 3.72 0.61
CA LYS A 206 -21.28 2.27 0.64
C LYS A 206 -20.78 1.63 -0.64
N THR A 207 -19.92 0.64 -0.51
CA THR A 207 -19.40 -0.17 -1.63
C THR A 207 -19.45 -1.65 -1.30
N GLU A 208 -19.40 -2.47 -2.34
CA GLU A 208 -19.21 -3.91 -2.19
C GLU A 208 -17.82 -4.21 -1.62
N PRO A 209 -17.69 -5.25 -0.77
CA PRO A 209 -16.40 -5.72 -0.29
C PRO A 209 -15.50 -6.17 -1.45
N SER A 210 -14.20 -5.90 -1.34
CA SER A 210 -13.18 -6.35 -2.29
C SER A 210 -11.85 -6.64 -1.58
N GLU A 211 -10.89 -7.22 -2.29
CA GLU A 211 -9.55 -7.53 -1.75
C GLU A 211 -8.87 -6.32 -1.08
N ASN A 212 -9.08 -5.12 -1.62
CA ASN A 212 -8.51 -3.87 -1.08
C ASN A 212 -9.42 -3.14 -0.09
N TYR A 213 -10.70 -3.54 0.00
CA TYR A 213 -11.72 -2.92 0.84
C TYR A 213 -12.56 -4.00 1.52
N PRO A 214 -12.06 -4.59 2.63
CA PRO A 214 -12.78 -5.63 3.32
C PRO A 214 -14.09 -5.10 3.92
N SER A 215 -15.05 -6.00 4.16
CA SER A 215 -16.29 -5.65 4.85
C SER A 215 -15.98 -5.15 6.27
N ASN A 216 -16.66 -4.09 6.67
CA ASN A 216 -16.57 -3.50 8.01
C ASN A 216 -17.95 -3.17 8.59
N PHE A 217 -19.01 -3.47 7.84
CA PHE A 217 -20.40 -3.26 8.21
C PHE A 217 -21.26 -4.36 7.62
N TYR A 218 -22.35 -4.70 8.30
CA TYR A 218 -23.35 -5.66 7.83
C TYR A 218 -24.67 -4.91 7.68
N CYS A 219 -25.19 -4.86 6.45
CA CYS A 219 -26.51 -4.28 6.20
C CYS A 219 -27.57 -5.32 6.59
N PRO A 220 -28.51 -4.98 7.49
CA PRO A 220 -29.55 -5.91 7.89
C PRO A 220 -30.39 -6.33 6.68
N ALA A 221 -30.61 -7.63 6.53
CA ALA A 221 -31.46 -8.15 5.45
C ALA A 221 -32.89 -7.62 5.62
N GLN A 222 -33.51 -7.16 4.52
CA GLN A 222 -34.87 -6.63 4.56
C GLN A 222 -35.92 -7.73 4.75
N ASP A 223 -35.66 -8.96 4.25
CA ASP A 223 -36.59 -10.10 4.31
C ASP A 223 -35.83 -11.40 4.61
N GLN A 224 -35.89 -11.89 5.86
CA GLN A 224 -35.43 -13.22 6.36
C GLN A 224 -34.12 -13.80 5.76
N GLY A 225 -33.21 -12.95 5.31
CA GLY A 225 -31.91 -13.31 4.76
C GLY A 225 -30.77 -13.11 5.75
N GLU A 226 -29.58 -13.56 5.38
CA GLU A 226 -28.36 -13.20 6.10
C GLU A 226 -27.99 -11.74 5.81
N ASP A 227 -27.49 -11.05 6.84
CA ASP A 227 -27.01 -9.68 6.71
C ASP A 227 -25.95 -9.58 5.61
N GLN A 228 -26.10 -8.59 4.72
CA GLN A 228 -25.18 -8.45 3.60
C GLN A 228 -23.89 -7.73 4.02
N PRO A 229 -22.71 -8.35 3.82
CA PRO A 229 -21.45 -7.70 4.14
C PRO A 229 -21.23 -6.52 3.20
N THR A 230 -20.93 -5.35 3.78
CA THR A 230 -20.72 -4.09 3.06
C THR A 230 -19.43 -3.43 3.53
N CYS A 231 -18.77 -2.69 2.63
CA CYS A 231 -17.71 -1.76 3.00
C CYS A 231 -18.30 -0.35 3.12
N LEU A 232 -18.17 0.24 4.31
CA LEU A 232 -18.60 1.59 4.64
C LEU A 232 -17.37 2.48 4.84
N ILE A 233 -17.27 3.55 4.06
CA ILE A 233 -16.17 4.52 4.13
C ILE A 233 -16.75 5.90 4.39
N ASN A 234 -16.31 6.55 5.46
CA ASN A 234 -16.73 7.91 5.78
C ASN A 234 -15.79 8.92 5.12
N HIS A 235 -16.30 9.65 4.13
CA HIS A 235 -15.58 10.72 3.47
C HIS A 235 -15.87 12.05 4.18
N PHE A 236 -14.91 12.52 4.97
CA PHE A 236 -14.98 13.82 5.63
C PHE A 236 -14.70 14.93 4.63
N LEU A 237 -15.61 15.90 4.56
CA LEU A 237 -15.52 16.98 3.60
C LEU A 237 -14.67 18.12 4.16
N ASP A 238 -13.74 18.60 3.35
CA ASP A 238 -13.06 19.86 3.62
C ASP A 238 -14.01 21.05 3.31
N PRO A 239 -13.71 22.26 3.81
CA PRO A 239 -14.57 23.42 3.60
C PRO A 239 -14.85 23.75 2.13
N THR A 240 -13.89 23.54 1.23
CA THR A 240 -14.05 23.83 -0.20
C THR A 240 -14.99 22.82 -0.85
N SER A 241 -14.78 21.52 -0.63
CA SER A 241 -15.69 20.49 -1.14
C SER A 241 -17.10 20.63 -0.56
N LEU A 242 -17.22 21.01 0.71
CA LEU A 242 -18.52 21.25 1.35
C LEU A 242 -19.25 22.46 0.74
N ALA A 243 -18.54 23.54 0.43
CA ALA A 243 -19.14 24.72 -0.19
C ALA A 243 -19.71 24.39 -1.58
N VAL A 244 -18.95 23.67 -2.40
CA VAL A 244 -19.41 23.21 -3.73
C VAL A 244 -20.58 22.25 -3.60
N LEU A 245 -20.52 21.29 -2.66
CA LEU A 245 -21.63 20.37 -2.41
C LEU A 245 -22.89 21.13 -1.98
N SER A 246 -22.76 22.13 -1.11
CA SER A 246 -23.90 22.95 -0.69
C SER A 246 -24.53 23.69 -1.86
N GLN A 247 -23.74 24.15 -2.83
CA GLN A 247 -24.26 24.77 -4.04
C GLN A 247 -24.96 23.74 -4.92
N LEU A 248 -24.30 22.60 -5.18
CA LEU A 248 -24.86 21.49 -5.97
C LEU A 248 -26.21 21.02 -5.41
N LEU A 249 -26.32 20.81 -4.09
CA LEU A 249 -27.55 20.36 -3.45
C LEU A 249 -28.70 21.38 -3.51
N ARG A 250 -28.39 22.68 -3.66
CA ARG A 250 -29.40 23.74 -3.82
C ARG A 250 -29.84 23.92 -5.28
N THR A 251 -28.93 23.70 -6.22
CA THR A 251 -29.18 23.94 -7.65
C THR A 251 -29.71 22.72 -8.38
N LYS A 252 -29.36 21.50 -7.93
CA LYS A 252 -29.75 20.28 -8.63
C LYS A 252 -31.28 20.12 -8.65
N PRO A 253 -31.87 19.76 -9.80
CA PRO A 253 -33.24 19.26 -9.86
C PRO A 253 -33.43 17.98 -9.03
N ASP A 254 -34.65 17.70 -8.58
CA ASP A 254 -34.95 16.47 -7.83
C ASP A 254 -34.75 15.20 -8.66
N GLU A 255 -35.01 15.28 -9.96
CA GLU A 255 -34.84 14.18 -10.92
C GLU A 255 -33.41 14.05 -11.46
N TRP A 256 -32.52 15.01 -11.16
CA TRP A 256 -31.17 14.99 -11.70
C TRP A 256 -30.39 13.75 -11.25
N ARG A 257 -29.72 13.12 -12.20
CA ARG A 257 -28.82 11.99 -11.97
C ARG A 257 -27.53 12.16 -12.74
N PRO A 258 -26.38 11.89 -12.13
CA PRO A 258 -25.11 11.78 -12.85
C PRO A 258 -25.18 10.77 -14.00
N ASN A 259 -24.56 11.12 -15.13
CA ASN A 259 -24.40 10.22 -16.27
C ASN A 259 -23.76 8.88 -15.88
N HIS A 260 -24.26 7.78 -16.43
CA HIS A 260 -23.73 6.41 -16.27
C HIS A 260 -23.71 5.87 -14.82
N ILE A 261 -24.51 6.42 -13.90
CA ILE A 261 -24.50 6.02 -12.47
C ILE A 261 -24.69 4.50 -12.23
N ASP A 262 -25.39 3.82 -13.14
CA ASP A 262 -25.69 2.39 -13.07
C ASP A 262 -24.51 1.50 -13.53
N ASP A 263 -23.62 2.01 -14.38
CA ASP A 263 -22.39 1.33 -14.80
C ASP A 263 -21.17 2.01 -14.19
N SER A 264 -20.65 1.42 -13.12
CA SER A 264 -19.51 1.96 -12.37
C SER A 264 -18.27 2.16 -13.25
N SER A 265 -18.04 1.30 -14.26
CA SER A 265 -16.86 1.39 -15.12
C SER A 265 -16.94 2.58 -16.07
N LEU A 266 -18.10 2.77 -16.71
CA LEU A 266 -18.38 3.90 -17.60
C LEU A 266 -18.42 5.20 -16.82
N PHE A 267 -19.07 5.22 -15.65
CA PHE A 267 -19.07 6.36 -14.73
C PHE A 267 -17.65 6.84 -14.42
N ILE A 268 -16.81 5.92 -13.96
CA ILE A 268 -15.44 6.23 -13.57
C ILE A 268 -14.67 6.78 -14.77
N ASN A 269 -14.76 6.17 -15.95
CA ASN A 269 -14.04 6.64 -17.12
C ASN A 269 -14.54 8.02 -17.59
N HIS A 270 -15.86 8.24 -17.61
CA HIS A 270 -16.48 9.49 -17.99
C HIS A 270 -16.02 10.65 -17.10
N TYR A 271 -16.25 10.56 -15.79
CA TYR A 271 -15.92 11.65 -14.88
C TYR A 271 -14.42 11.83 -14.69
N ARG A 272 -13.61 10.77 -14.83
CA ARG A 272 -12.15 10.93 -14.83
C ARG A 272 -11.68 11.74 -16.03
N ALA A 273 -12.28 11.57 -17.21
CA ALA A 273 -11.96 12.37 -18.38
C ALA A 273 -12.42 13.84 -18.21
N LYS A 274 -13.58 14.07 -17.61
CA LYS A 274 -14.08 15.43 -17.31
C LYS A 274 -13.18 16.17 -16.31
N VAL A 275 -12.84 15.52 -15.18
CA VAL A 275 -11.88 16.08 -14.19
C VAL A 275 -10.50 16.29 -14.83
N ALA A 276 -10.06 15.39 -15.71
CA ALA A 276 -8.80 15.56 -16.46
C ALA A 276 -8.79 16.79 -17.35
N SER A 277 -9.88 17.00 -18.09
CA SER A 277 -10.06 18.17 -18.93
C SER A 277 -10.13 19.44 -18.11
N GLN A 278 -10.77 19.41 -16.95
CA GLN A 278 -10.89 20.59 -16.07
C GLN A 278 -9.53 21.01 -15.49
N LEU A 279 -8.64 20.04 -15.22
CA LEU A 279 -7.31 20.28 -14.69
C LEU A 279 -6.23 20.44 -15.78
N ASP A 280 -6.61 20.39 -17.06
CA ASP A 280 -5.71 20.40 -18.23
C ASP A 280 -4.51 19.42 -18.11
N ILE A 281 -4.77 18.19 -17.68
CA ILE A 281 -3.72 17.16 -17.50
C ILE A 281 -4.09 15.82 -18.13
N LYS A 282 -3.07 15.12 -18.62
CA LYS A 282 -3.19 13.70 -19.01
C LYS A 282 -3.22 12.83 -17.77
N ILE A 283 -4.42 12.39 -17.39
CA ILE A 283 -4.64 11.70 -16.13
C ILE A 283 -4.37 10.20 -16.21
N SER A 284 -3.41 9.73 -15.41
CA SER A 284 -3.28 8.32 -15.04
C SER A 284 -3.88 8.05 -13.66
N ARG A 285 -4.26 6.79 -13.37
CA ARG A 285 -4.78 6.39 -12.04
C ARG A 285 -3.78 6.71 -10.92
N THR A 286 -2.49 6.55 -11.19
CA THR A 286 -1.42 6.83 -10.21
C THR A 286 -1.18 8.33 -10.03
N LEU A 287 -1.39 9.15 -11.07
CA LEU A 287 -1.31 10.60 -10.96
C LEU A 287 -2.41 11.16 -10.05
N PHE A 288 -3.66 10.70 -10.19
CA PHE A 288 -4.75 11.13 -9.29
C PHE A 288 -4.38 10.90 -7.84
N ARG A 289 -3.88 9.70 -7.56
CA ARG A 289 -3.66 9.26 -6.21
C ARG A 289 -2.48 9.93 -5.53
N ASP A 290 -1.34 9.92 -6.22
CA ASP A 290 -0.11 10.49 -5.69
C ASP A 290 -0.15 12.03 -5.73
N GLY A 291 -0.81 12.60 -6.75
CA GLY A 291 -0.99 14.04 -6.92
C GLY A 291 -1.93 14.64 -5.89
N ALA A 292 -3.11 14.04 -5.67
CA ALA A 292 -4.07 14.51 -4.67
C ALA A 292 -3.46 14.54 -3.27
N ALA A 293 -2.74 13.48 -2.89
CA ALA A 293 -2.03 13.42 -1.62
C ALA A 293 -1.03 14.58 -1.47
N ALA A 294 -0.29 14.92 -2.53
CA ALA A 294 0.65 16.04 -2.52
C ALA A 294 -0.05 17.41 -2.39
N VAL A 295 -1.20 17.60 -3.04
CA VAL A 295 -2.00 18.83 -2.90
C VAL A 295 -2.49 18.98 -1.47
N THR A 296 -3.00 17.90 -0.87
CA THR A 296 -3.42 17.91 0.55
C THR A 296 -2.25 18.21 1.49
N GLU A 297 -1.07 17.62 1.25
CA GLU A 297 0.14 17.91 2.04
C GLU A 297 0.60 19.37 1.94
N ASN A 298 0.34 20.03 0.81
CA ASN A 298 0.74 21.42 0.58
C ASN A 298 -0.22 22.45 1.19
N GLN A 299 -1.32 22.01 1.80
CA GLN A 299 -2.27 22.91 2.46
C GLN A 299 -1.70 23.49 3.77
N THR A 300 -2.00 24.76 4.03
CA THR A 300 -1.53 25.45 5.23
C THR A 300 -2.04 24.78 6.51
N GLY A 301 -1.14 24.37 7.39
CA GLY A 301 -1.48 23.76 8.68
C GLY A 301 -1.80 22.26 8.61
N VAL A 302 -1.69 21.63 7.43
CA VAL A 302 -1.80 20.18 7.30
C VAL A 302 -0.44 19.54 7.56
N ASN A 303 -0.41 18.54 8.44
CA ASN A 303 0.76 17.70 8.66
C ASN A 303 0.32 16.23 8.60
N LEU A 304 0.60 15.58 7.47
CA LEU A 304 0.24 14.19 7.22
C LEU A 304 1.43 13.27 7.52
N PRO A 305 1.31 12.37 8.52
CA PRO A 305 2.27 11.30 8.72
C PRO A 305 2.43 10.47 7.44
N GLN A 306 3.65 10.03 7.14
CA GLN A 306 3.93 9.23 5.95
C GLN A 306 3.05 7.98 5.84
N ILE A 307 2.70 7.36 6.97
CA ILE A 307 1.82 6.19 6.97
C ILE A 307 0.41 6.50 6.45
N LEU A 308 -0.12 7.71 6.70
CA LEU A 308 -1.41 8.14 6.17
C LEU A 308 -1.31 8.47 4.68
N VAL A 309 -0.19 9.02 4.23
CA VAL A 309 0.08 9.19 2.78
C VAL A 309 0.13 7.85 2.08
N GLU A 310 0.76 6.84 2.69
CA GLU A 310 0.79 5.47 2.16
C GLU A 310 -0.59 4.81 2.14
N TYR A 311 -1.45 5.15 3.09
CA TYR A 311 -2.85 4.70 3.11
C TYR A 311 -3.69 5.38 2.03
N ILE A 312 -3.67 6.72 1.95
CA ILE A 312 -4.34 7.52 0.91
C ILE A 312 -3.88 7.10 -0.48
N THR A 313 -2.61 6.70 -0.61
CA THR A 313 -2.05 6.19 -1.86
C THR A 313 -2.27 4.70 -2.06
N GLY A 314 -3.10 4.03 -1.27
CA GLY A 314 -3.42 2.60 -1.42
C GLY A 314 -2.19 1.69 -1.43
N ARG A 315 -1.05 2.18 -0.93
CA ARG A 315 0.17 1.39 -0.77
C ARG A 315 0.09 0.52 0.49
N LYS A 316 -0.63 1.02 1.49
CA LYS A 316 -0.99 0.31 2.72
C LYS A 316 -2.50 0.27 2.82
N LEU A 317 -3.07 -0.92 3.00
CA LEU A 317 -4.52 -1.12 3.12
C LEU A 317 -5.05 -0.73 4.50
N SER A 318 -4.16 -0.67 5.50
CA SER A 318 -4.50 -0.26 6.85
C SER A 318 -3.30 0.40 7.52
N ALA A 319 -3.59 1.29 8.46
CA ALA A 319 -2.60 1.97 9.27
C ALA A 319 -3.16 2.12 10.69
N SER A 320 -2.36 1.78 11.69
CA SER A 320 -2.69 2.15 13.06
C SER A 320 -2.70 3.68 13.14
N LEU A 321 -3.83 4.24 13.59
CA LEU A 321 -3.92 5.68 13.78
C LEU A 321 -2.98 6.10 14.92
N PRO A 322 -2.26 7.24 14.79
CA PRO A 322 -1.51 7.79 15.91
C PRO A 322 -2.45 8.09 17.10
N LEU A 323 -1.93 8.00 18.33
CA LEU A 323 -2.72 8.15 19.57
C LEU A 323 -3.53 9.47 19.63
N CYS A 324 -3.03 10.54 19.02
CA CYS A 324 -3.75 11.82 18.94
C CYS A 324 -5.04 11.74 18.09
N TYR A 325 -5.09 10.84 17.10
CA TYR A 325 -6.28 10.60 16.27
C TYR A 325 -7.24 9.57 16.88
N TRP A 326 -6.77 8.72 17.81
CA TRP A 326 -7.62 7.76 18.52
C TRP A 326 -8.75 8.47 19.28
N LYS A 327 -8.45 9.56 20.00
CA LYS A 327 -9.46 10.31 20.75
C LYS A 327 -10.62 10.80 19.87
N ARG A 328 -10.34 11.12 18.61
CA ARG A 328 -11.33 11.53 17.60
C ARG A 328 -12.27 10.39 17.18
N LEU A 329 -11.79 9.15 17.17
CA LEU A 329 -12.62 7.97 16.90
C LEU A 329 -13.53 7.60 18.08
N TYR A 330 -13.08 7.86 19.32
CA TYR A 330 -13.87 7.57 20.52
C TYR A 330 -14.94 8.64 20.82
N THR A 331 -14.85 9.83 20.23
CA THR A 331 -15.97 10.78 20.20
C THR A 331 -17.09 10.24 19.30
N LYS A 332 -17.92 9.37 19.86
CA LYS A 332 -19.20 8.89 19.28
C LYS A 332 -20.25 10.02 19.22
N GLN A 333 -19.96 11.15 18.59
CA GLN A 333 -20.99 12.13 18.25
C GLN A 333 -21.36 11.98 16.78
N ILE A 334 -21.98 10.84 16.46
CA ILE A 334 -22.63 10.62 15.18
C ILE A 334 -24.09 11.02 15.36
N TYR A 335 -24.37 12.32 15.27
CA TYR A 335 -25.75 12.80 15.12
C TYR A 335 -26.05 12.91 13.63
N ARG A 336 -27.31 12.65 13.25
CA ARG A 336 -27.81 13.07 11.93
C ARG A 336 -27.79 14.60 11.91
N CYS A 337 -27.26 15.19 10.84
CA CYS A 337 -27.20 16.64 10.70
C CYS A 337 -28.65 17.18 10.67
N SER A 338 -29.08 17.87 11.74
CA SER A 338 -30.37 18.56 11.77
C SER A 338 -30.28 19.82 10.91
N SER A 339 -31.41 20.29 10.37
CA SER A 339 -31.49 21.52 9.55
C SER A 339 -30.87 22.73 10.25
N GLU A 340 -30.89 22.76 11.58
CA GLU A 340 -30.30 23.80 12.43
C GLU A 340 -28.76 23.84 12.35
N SER A 341 -28.12 22.70 12.10
CA SER A 341 -26.66 22.58 12.00
C SER A 341 -26.10 23.23 10.73
N ILE A 342 -26.91 23.33 9.67
CA ILE A 342 -26.55 24.00 8.42
C ILE A 342 -26.59 25.53 8.61
N ASN A 343 -27.50 26.05 9.43
CA ASN A 343 -27.59 27.49 9.75
C ASN A 343 -26.40 27.97 10.62
N LEU A 344 -25.81 27.09 11.44
CA LEU A 344 -24.59 27.37 12.21
C LEU A 344 -23.33 27.60 11.34
N ILE A 345 -23.32 27.14 10.08
CA ILE A 345 -22.21 27.37 9.15
C ILE A 345 -22.11 28.86 8.77
N GLN A 346 -23.22 29.60 8.81
CA GLN A 346 -23.23 31.04 8.53
C GLN A 346 -22.57 31.89 9.63
N THR A 347 -22.43 31.38 10.85
CA THR A 347 -21.92 32.15 12.01
C THR A 347 -20.47 31.79 12.41
N ALA A 348 -19.86 30.80 11.75
CA ALA A 348 -18.51 30.32 12.07
C ALA A 348 -17.36 31.19 11.51
N SER A 349 -17.59 32.47 11.17
CA SER A 349 -16.52 33.37 10.71
C SER A 349 -15.62 33.92 11.83
N ASN A 350 -15.92 33.63 13.10
CA ASN A 350 -15.24 34.27 14.25
C ASN A 350 -14.47 33.31 15.18
N ALA A 351 -13.94 32.20 14.67
CA ALA A 351 -13.06 31.33 15.47
C ALA A 351 -11.63 31.89 15.55
N LYS A 352 -11.33 32.68 16.59
CA LYS A 352 -9.96 33.11 16.93
C LYS A 352 -9.05 31.89 17.15
N LYS A 353 -7.94 31.83 16.40
CA LYS A 353 -6.89 30.80 16.53
C LYS A 353 -6.32 30.80 17.96
N ARG A 354 -6.46 29.69 18.68
CA ARG A 354 -5.70 29.45 19.93
C ARG A 354 -4.40 28.70 19.63
N PRO A 355 -3.26 29.07 20.23
CA PRO A 355 -2.01 28.37 20.05
C PRO A 355 -2.01 27.05 20.85
N VAL A 356 -1.61 25.96 20.22
CA VAL A 356 -1.47 24.64 20.86
C VAL A 356 -0.06 24.51 21.44
N LYS A 357 0.08 24.47 22.77
CA LYS A 357 1.33 24.08 23.43
C LYS A 357 1.50 22.55 23.35
N ARG A 358 2.65 22.09 22.87
CA ARG A 358 3.02 20.66 22.85
C ARG A 358 3.32 20.16 24.27
N LEU A 359 2.56 19.19 24.78
CA LEU A 359 2.96 18.41 25.94
C LEU A 359 4.00 17.35 25.56
N LYS A 360 5.10 17.29 26.31
CA LYS A 360 6.01 16.13 26.37
C LYS A 360 5.50 15.19 27.47
N SER A 361 5.50 13.88 27.24
CA SER A 361 5.47 12.91 28.35
C SER A 361 6.32 11.66 28.05
N LYS A 362 7.05 11.25 29.10
CA LYS A 362 7.80 10.00 29.28
C LYS A 362 6.93 9.00 30.12
N PRO A 363 7.36 7.74 30.33
CA PRO A 363 6.45 6.59 30.16
C PRO A 363 6.02 5.83 31.44
N SER A 364 4.90 5.10 31.26
CA SER A 364 4.46 3.82 31.87
C SER A 364 4.09 3.77 33.36
N THR A 365 2.92 3.20 33.70
CA THR A 365 2.75 1.96 34.51
C THR A 365 1.27 1.59 34.71
N ILE A 366 0.94 0.31 34.41
CA ILE A 366 -0.22 -0.55 34.78
C ILE A 366 -0.30 -1.62 33.69
N VAL A 367 -0.31 -1.19 32.43
CA VAL A 367 -0.39 -2.06 31.23
C VAL A 367 0.78 -3.06 31.17
N ASN A 368 1.99 -2.65 31.57
CA ASN A 368 3.16 -3.54 31.58
C ASN A 368 3.13 -4.56 32.74
N LYS A 369 2.46 -4.24 33.86
CA LYS A 369 2.28 -5.17 34.99
C LYS A 369 1.22 -6.22 34.64
N LEU A 370 0.10 -5.80 34.05
CA LEU A 370 -0.95 -6.69 33.51
C LEU A 370 -0.41 -7.66 32.46
N LYS A 371 0.42 -7.17 31.53
CA LYS A 371 1.07 -8.00 30.50
C LYS A 371 2.03 -9.05 31.06
N LYS A 372 2.54 -8.89 32.29
CA LYS A 372 3.40 -9.89 32.94
C LYS A 372 2.58 -10.99 33.64
N ILE A 373 1.44 -10.64 34.22
CA ILE A 373 0.55 -11.58 34.93
C ILE A 373 -0.17 -12.49 33.93
N LEU A 374 -0.67 -11.92 32.82
CA LEU A 374 -1.45 -12.63 31.80
C LEU A 374 -0.58 -13.42 30.80
N ARG A 375 0.70 -13.62 31.09
CA ARG A 375 1.70 -14.12 30.13
C ARG A 375 1.99 -15.62 30.29
N LYS A 376 0.97 -16.44 30.52
CA LYS A 376 1.16 -17.90 30.54
C LYS A 376 0.60 -18.67 29.36
N ASP A 377 -0.23 -18.08 28.49
CA ASP A 377 -0.49 -18.66 27.17
C ASP A 377 -1.17 -17.63 26.24
N LEU A 378 -0.57 -17.31 25.09
CA LEU A 378 -1.13 -16.31 24.16
C LEU A 378 -2.33 -16.82 23.33
N ALA A 379 -2.65 -18.11 23.42
CA ALA A 379 -3.65 -18.76 22.58
C ALA A 379 -4.93 -19.19 23.33
N ARG A 380 -5.01 -19.05 24.66
CA ARG A 380 -6.23 -19.36 25.43
C ARG A 380 -6.88 -18.09 25.95
N HIS A 381 -8.16 -17.90 25.62
CA HIS A 381 -9.01 -16.92 26.29
C HIS A 381 -9.09 -17.23 27.78
N GLU A 382 -8.50 -16.40 28.63
CA GLU A 382 -8.70 -16.50 30.08
C GLU A 382 -10.11 -16.03 30.44
N SER A 383 -10.77 -16.76 31.34
CA SER A 383 -12.15 -16.46 31.73
C SER A 383 -12.25 -15.13 32.48
N ARG A 384 -13.38 -14.45 32.35
CA ARG A 384 -13.67 -13.14 32.99
C ARG A 384 -13.37 -13.14 34.50
N ALA A 385 -13.55 -14.28 35.17
CA ALA A 385 -13.26 -14.44 36.59
C ALA A 385 -11.76 -14.33 36.93
N VAL A 386 -10.88 -14.88 36.08
CA VAL A 386 -9.41 -14.83 36.27
C VAL A 386 -8.90 -13.41 36.11
N ILE A 387 -9.42 -12.70 35.10
CA ILE A 387 -9.09 -11.28 34.85
C ILE A 387 -9.54 -10.40 36.03
N ILE A 388 -10.75 -10.63 36.56
CA ILE A 388 -11.26 -9.89 37.72
C ILE A 388 -10.42 -10.18 38.97
N ASN A 389 -9.98 -11.42 39.19
CA ASN A 389 -9.12 -11.76 40.34
C ASN A 389 -7.72 -11.15 40.23
N ALA A 390 -7.11 -11.15 39.04
CA ALA A 390 -5.81 -10.54 38.80
C ALA A 390 -5.85 -9.01 38.98
N VAL A 391 -6.96 -8.38 38.61
CA VAL A 391 -7.20 -6.95 38.84
C VAL A 391 -7.44 -6.65 40.32
N LYS A 392 -8.16 -7.52 41.05
CA LYS A 392 -8.35 -7.39 42.50
C LYS A 392 -7.04 -7.52 43.28
N GLN A 393 -6.14 -8.43 42.89
CA GLN A 393 -4.79 -8.55 43.48
C GLN A 393 -3.91 -7.31 43.28
N LEU A 394 -4.22 -6.46 42.29
CA LEU A 394 -3.53 -5.20 42.03
C LEU A 394 -4.12 -4.00 42.80
N ILE A 395 -5.28 -4.15 43.46
CA ILE A 395 -6.09 -3.03 43.97
C ILE A 395 -6.18 -2.95 45.52
N THR A 396 -5.61 -3.86 46.31
CA THR A 396 -5.62 -3.73 47.79
C THR A 396 -4.33 -4.18 48.46
N PRO A 397 -3.79 -3.47 49.49
CA PRO A 397 -3.78 -2.02 49.69
C PRO A 397 -2.35 -1.49 49.96
N ASP A 398 -1.94 -0.42 49.27
CA ASP A 398 -1.17 0.67 49.89
C ASP A 398 -2.07 1.89 49.76
N LEU A 399 -3.19 1.82 50.49
CA LEU A 399 -4.01 2.97 50.83
C LEU A 399 -3.42 3.49 52.13
N ASP A 400 -2.46 4.39 52.03
CA ASP A 400 -2.21 5.40 53.06
C ASP A 400 -1.62 6.64 52.40
N ALA A 401 -2.23 7.78 52.70
CA ALA A 401 -1.88 9.14 52.26
C ALA A 401 -2.20 9.50 50.79
N SER A 402 -3.48 9.71 50.48
CA SER A 402 -3.96 10.95 49.81
C SER A 402 -5.45 10.87 49.43
N GLU A 403 -6.30 10.49 50.38
CA GLU A 403 -7.67 11.04 50.42
C GLU A 403 -7.58 12.39 51.12
N ASP A 404 -7.38 13.45 50.35
CA ASP A 404 -7.70 14.85 50.72
C ASP A 404 -7.33 15.71 49.52
N LEU A 405 -8.19 15.71 48.51
CA LEU A 405 -8.36 16.77 47.50
C LEU A 405 -9.41 16.25 46.53
N LEU A 406 -10.68 16.47 46.90
CA LEU A 406 -11.80 16.87 46.04
C LEU A 406 -13.10 16.76 46.85
N CYS A 407 -13.31 17.73 47.74
CA CYS A 407 -14.58 18.44 47.78
C CYS A 407 -14.69 19.33 46.55
#